data_AF-A0A2D5B010-F1
#
_entry.id   AF-A0A2D5B010-F1
#
_cell.length_a   1.000
_cell.length_b   1.000
_cell.length_c   1.000
_cell.angle_alpha   90.00
_cell.angle_beta   90.00
_cell.angle_gamma   90.00
#
_symmetry.space_group_name_H-M   'P 1'
#
loop_
_entity.id
_entity.type
_entity.pdbx_description
1 polymer ?
#
loop_
_entity_poly.entity_id
_entity_poly.type
_entity_poly.pdbx_seq_one_letter_code
_entity_poly.pdbx_strand_id
1 'polypeptide(L)'
;MTLRTPFAAGVVWIGLATACGDGPAPLSAPSGYSLRGRLEDPAEITYRLDFENAPLDHGSIEELFARACAEWSAVAPVGFRPAAEGDGAGVTVSFERATHGRCRPFGIDTAVAHTGPIGAQTYIHIDHGRAWKRDGLREGQFIPLYQTFLHELGHVLGLGHSPDPAALMSTNPQTERVERSDRDGVRTLYGGGRPGPNDYRVRPDDPEGAVLYGLRVEGTTEGGFFDTDGDGTDELLLWRMDAPGFGQLVAFFFDRRGRPLRTTGPRFGFVDGTAEISFAVTDEKERFLILTYPNGHRIGYVFDGQGAPSSFTGELPAPNRTSHRRLEGDLDGDDRDESVLH
;
A
#
# COMPACT_ATOMS: atom_id res chain seq x y z
N MET A 1 43.23 17.21 -19.19
CA MET A 1 42.65 18.24 -18.30
C MET A 1 41.40 17.62 -17.68
N THR A 2 41.57 17.00 -16.52
CA THR A 2 40.54 16.18 -15.88
C THR A 2 39.69 17.10 -15.02
N LEU A 3 38.48 17.43 -15.48
CA LEU A 3 37.53 18.22 -14.69
C LEU A 3 36.96 17.32 -13.58
N ARG A 4 37.56 17.40 -12.39
CA ARG A 4 36.88 17.04 -11.14
C ARG A 4 35.90 18.16 -10.83
N THR A 5 34.61 17.91 -11.03
CA THR A 5 33.56 18.70 -10.40
C THR A 5 33.45 18.28 -8.93
N PRO A 6 33.49 19.21 -7.97
CA PRO A 6 33.21 18.89 -6.57
C PRO A 6 31.72 18.61 -6.42
N PHE A 7 31.36 17.45 -5.86
CA PHE A 7 29.99 17.16 -5.46
C PHE A 7 29.60 18.14 -4.35
N ALA A 8 28.62 19.00 -4.63
CA ALA A 8 28.00 19.86 -3.63
C ALA A 8 27.25 18.99 -2.62
N ALA A 9 27.41 19.32 -1.33
CA ALA A 9 26.68 18.71 -0.25
C ALA A 9 25.19 19.04 -0.32
N GLY A 10 24.34 18.04 -0.10
CA GLY A 10 22.98 18.22 0.39
C GLY A 10 21.88 18.22 -0.68
N VAL A 11 21.44 17.03 -1.11
CA VAL A 11 20.21 16.35 -0.70
C VAL A 11 20.35 14.90 -1.19
N VAL A 12 20.22 13.93 -0.30
CA VAL A 12 20.27 12.50 -0.64
C VAL A 12 18.88 11.95 -0.39
N TRP A 13 18.31 11.31 -1.40
CA TRP A 13 16.94 10.85 -1.39
C TRP A 13 16.93 9.36 -0.98
N ILE A 14 16.03 8.98 -0.08
CA ILE A 14 15.57 7.60 -0.02
C ILE A 14 14.53 7.52 -1.13
N GLY A 15 14.83 6.73 -2.16
CA GLY A 15 14.31 6.98 -3.50
C GLY A 15 14.03 5.68 -4.24
N LEU A 16 12.77 5.52 -4.62
CA LEU A 16 12.27 4.59 -5.63
C LEU A 16 13.28 4.41 -6.78
N ALA A 17 13.99 3.29 -6.81
CA ALA A 17 14.37 2.76 -8.11
C ALA A 17 13.08 2.47 -8.83
N THR A 18 12.93 3.08 -10.00
CA THR A 18 12.00 2.65 -11.03
C THR A 18 12.16 1.13 -11.16
N ALA A 19 11.23 0.36 -10.56
CA ALA A 19 11.07 -1.02 -10.94
C ALA A 19 10.71 -1.01 -12.44
N CYS A 20 11.30 -1.91 -13.21
CA CYS A 20 11.05 -2.04 -14.64
C CYS A 20 9.55 -2.02 -14.95
N GLY A 21 9.15 -1.17 -15.91
CA GLY A 21 7.79 -1.10 -16.43
C GLY A 21 7.24 0.32 -16.34
N ASP A 22 7.04 0.93 -17.51
CA ASP A 22 6.40 2.22 -17.67
C ASP A 22 5.02 2.25 -17.01
N GLY A 23 4.89 3.04 -15.96
CA GLY A 23 3.63 3.52 -15.41
C GLY A 23 3.72 5.03 -15.22
N PRO A 24 2.61 5.78 -15.41
CA PRO A 24 2.64 7.23 -15.25
C PRO A 24 3.10 7.59 -13.84
N ALA A 25 3.74 8.76 -13.70
CA ALA A 25 4.18 9.28 -12.41
C ALA A 25 3.02 9.20 -11.39
N PRO A 26 3.21 8.57 -10.21
CA PRO A 26 2.14 8.50 -9.24
C PRO A 26 1.84 9.90 -8.70
N LEU A 27 0.61 10.36 -8.89
CA LEU A 27 0.09 11.57 -8.24
C LEU A 27 -0.35 11.21 -6.81
N SER A 28 -0.05 12.09 -5.87
CA SER A 28 -0.17 11.91 -4.41
C SER A 28 -1.56 11.49 -3.94
N ALA A 29 -1.69 10.46 -3.09
CA ALA A 29 -2.92 10.23 -2.32
C ALA A 29 -2.98 11.18 -1.12
N PRO A 30 -4.12 11.32 -0.40
CA PRO A 30 -4.30 12.38 0.58
C PRO A 30 -4.06 11.98 2.06
N SER A 31 -3.41 10.82 2.34
CA SER A 31 -2.44 10.74 3.46
C SER A 31 -1.09 11.33 3.04
N GLY A 32 -0.98 11.68 1.76
CA GLY A 32 0.22 12.00 1.04
C GLY A 32 0.66 10.87 0.08
N TYR A 33 0.41 9.61 0.40
CA TYR A 33 1.22 8.51 -0.11
C TYR A 33 0.80 8.08 -1.52
N SER A 34 1.73 7.76 -2.41
CA SER A 34 1.41 6.76 -3.44
C SER A 34 1.29 5.39 -2.74
N LEU A 35 0.43 4.47 -3.18
CA LEU A 35 0.51 3.07 -2.70
C LEU A 35 1.03 2.21 -3.85
N ARG A 36 1.86 1.23 -3.49
CA ARG A 36 2.57 0.32 -4.42
C ARG A 36 1.90 -1.05 -4.54
N GLY A 37 1.03 -1.42 -3.61
CA GLY A 37 0.35 -2.73 -3.59
C GLY A 37 -0.03 -3.16 -2.17
N ARG A 38 -0.43 -4.42 -2.00
CA ARG A 38 -0.70 -5.06 -0.71
C ARG A 38 -0.15 -6.49 -0.75
N LEU A 39 0.42 -6.97 0.35
CA LEU A 39 0.83 -8.36 0.50
C LEU A 39 -0.39 -9.27 0.78
N GLU A 40 -0.36 -10.48 0.23
CA GLU A 40 -1.40 -11.51 0.41
C GLU A 40 -1.42 -12.02 1.86
N ASP A 41 -0.25 -12.39 2.41
CA ASP A 41 -0.09 -12.89 3.79
C ASP A 41 0.69 -11.89 4.67
N PRO A 42 0.11 -10.73 5.03
CA PRO A 42 0.82 -9.68 5.75
C PRO A 42 1.22 -10.05 7.18
N ALA A 43 0.58 -11.05 7.78
CA ALA A 43 0.88 -11.51 9.13
C ALA A 43 2.13 -12.43 9.22
N GLU A 44 2.61 -12.95 8.09
CA GLU A 44 3.64 -14.01 8.04
C GLU A 44 4.76 -13.67 7.02
N ILE A 45 5.18 -12.40 6.99
CA ILE A 45 6.21 -11.93 6.06
C ILE A 45 7.56 -12.52 6.46
N THR A 46 8.08 -13.43 5.64
CA THR A 46 9.39 -14.03 5.86
C THR A 46 10.49 -13.16 5.25
N TYR A 47 11.59 -12.95 5.99
CA TYR A 47 12.73 -12.19 5.48
C TYR A 47 14.06 -12.94 5.60
N ARG A 48 15.01 -12.58 4.76
CA ARG A 48 16.41 -13.03 4.83
C ARG A 48 17.35 -11.84 4.71
N LEU A 49 18.36 -11.81 5.56
CA LEU A 49 19.43 -10.83 5.54
C LEU A 49 20.66 -11.48 4.90
N ASP A 50 21.12 -10.91 3.80
CA ASP A 50 22.42 -11.23 3.22
C ASP A 50 23.44 -10.25 3.78
N PHE A 51 24.43 -10.79 4.49
CA PHE A 51 25.46 -9.98 5.16
C PHE A 51 26.67 -9.71 4.27
N GLU A 52 26.69 -10.19 3.03
CA GLU A 52 27.77 -9.85 2.10
C GLU A 52 27.83 -8.31 1.93
N ASN A 53 29.01 -7.72 2.14
CA ASN A 53 29.25 -6.27 2.09
C ASN A 53 28.45 -5.43 3.10
N ALA A 54 27.91 -6.07 4.15
CA ALA A 54 27.27 -5.40 5.26
C ALA A 54 28.16 -4.30 5.89
N PRO A 55 27.64 -3.09 6.12
CA PRO A 55 28.44 -1.98 6.67
C PRO A 55 28.63 -2.06 8.19
N LEU A 56 27.93 -2.97 8.86
CA LEU A 56 27.95 -3.20 10.32
C LEU A 56 28.07 -4.71 10.60
N ASP A 57 28.34 -5.10 11.84
CA ASP A 57 28.34 -6.51 12.23
C ASP A 57 26.94 -7.14 12.12
N HIS A 58 26.90 -8.47 11.96
CA HIS A 58 25.65 -9.20 11.72
C HIS A 58 24.61 -8.96 12.83
N GLY A 59 25.04 -9.00 14.10
CA GLY A 59 24.15 -8.82 15.24
C GLY A 59 23.53 -7.42 15.27
N SER A 60 24.30 -6.39 14.93
CA SER A 60 23.77 -5.03 14.76
C SER A 60 22.70 -4.96 13.67
N ILE A 61 22.93 -5.58 12.51
CA ILE A 61 21.99 -5.53 11.37
C ILE A 61 20.70 -6.28 11.71
N GLU A 62 20.83 -7.49 12.27
CA GLU A 62 19.69 -8.29 12.72
C GLU A 62 18.83 -7.54 13.72
N GLU A 63 19.45 -6.92 14.72
CA GLU A 63 18.75 -6.14 15.74
C GLU A 63 18.04 -4.92 15.13
N LEU A 64 18.72 -4.14 14.28
CA LEU A 64 18.12 -2.97 13.64
C LEU A 64 16.95 -3.33 12.74
N PHE A 65 17.09 -4.40 11.95
CA PHE A 65 16.03 -4.84 11.04
C PHE A 65 14.83 -5.39 11.81
N ALA A 66 15.05 -6.20 12.83
CA ALA A 66 13.99 -6.70 13.71
C ALA A 66 13.26 -5.56 14.44
N ARG A 67 14.00 -4.54 14.90
CA ARG A 67 13.42 -3.34 15.50
C ARG A 67 12.53 -2.59 14.51
N ALA A 68 12.97 -2.43 13.26
CA ALA A 68 12.18 -1.77 12.23
C ALA A 68 10.90 -2.57 11.87
N CYS A 69 10.99 -3.90 11.83
CA CYS A 69 9.82 -4.78 11.67
C CYS A 69 8.81 -4.61 12.81
N ALA A 70 9.28 -4.48 14.05
CA ALA A 70 8.43 -4.33 15.23
C ALA A 70 7.65 -3.00 15.22
N GLU A 71 8.26 -1.90 14.75
CA GLU A 71 7.56 -0.61 14.61
C GLU A 71 6.35 -0.69 13.66
N TRP A 72 6.48 -1.37 12.53
CA TRP A 72 5.36 -1.58 11.61
C TRP A 72 4.30 -2.53 12.18
N SER A 73 4.74 -3.62 12.82
CA SER A 73 3.85 -4.59 13.48
C SER A 73 3.06 -3.98 14.65
N ALA A 74 3.56 -2.88 15.23
CA ALA A 74 2.87 -2.17 16.32
C ALA A 74 1.68 -1.32 15.84
N VAL A 75 1.62 -0.97 14.55
CA VAL A 75 0.64 0.00 14.01
C VAL A 75 -0.36 -0.59 13.01
N ALA A 76 -0.06 -1.78 12.50
CA ALA A 76 -0.88 -2.56 11.56
C ALA A 76 -0.77 -4.07 11.88
N PRO A 77 -1.75 -4.90 11.49
CA PRO A 77 -1.72 -6.35 11.70
C PRO A 77 -0.79 -7.03 10.69
N VAL A 78 0.49 -6.64 10.71
CA VAL A 78 1.56 -7.20 9.92
C VAL A 78 2.54 -7.92 10.83
N GLY A 79 3.17 -8.98 10.34
CA GLY A 79 4.11 -9.79 11.12
C GLY A 79 5.32 -10.17 10.28
N PHE A 80 6.49 -10.13 10.90
CA PHE A 80 7.76 -10.44 10.25
C PHE A 80 8.51 -11.52 11.02
N ARG A 81 9.12 -12.44 10.29
CA ARG A 81 10.02 -13.44 10.88
C ARG A 81 11.16 -13.82 9.93
N PRO A 82 12.32 -14.25 10.46
CA PRO A 82 13.35 -14.84 9.62
C PRO A 82 12.81 -16.04 8.85
N ALA A 83 13.19 -16.15 7.57
CA ALA A 83 12.97 -17.36 6.78
C ALA A 83 13.82 -18.50 7.35
N ALA A 84 13.27 -19.72 7.35
CA ALA A 84 14.02 -20.89 7.77
C ALA A 84 15.21 -21.16 6.81
N GLU A 85 16.21 -21.88 7.31
CA GLU A 85 17.34 -22.29 6.49
C GLU A 85 16.87 -23.22 5.36
N GLY A 86 17.28 -22.93 4.13
CA GLY A 86 16.88 -23.70 2.93
C GLY A 86 15.57 -23.25 2.26
N ASP A 87 14.74 -22.45 2.93
CA ASP A 87 13.47 -21.97 2.37
C ASP A 87 13.64 -20.73 1.47
N GLY A 88 12.63 -20.42 0.66
CA GLY A 88 12.49 -19.09 0.08
C GLY A 88 12.20 -18.04 1.16
N ALA A 89 12.58 -16.78 0.92
CA ALA A 89 12.16 -15.66 1.75
C ALA A 89 11.22 -14.77 0.93
N GLY A 90 10.16 -14.26 1.55
CA GLY A 90 9.27 -13.28 0.94
C GLY A 90 9.99 -11.95 0.65
N VAL A 91 10.92 -11.56 1.53
CA VAL A 91 11.76 -10.37 1.41
C VAL A 91 13.24 -10.74 1.56
N THR A 92 14.07 -10.35 0.60
CA THR A 92 15.54 -10.47 0.73
C THR A 92 16.17 -9.10 0.90
N VAL A 93 17.02 -8.93 1.91
CA VAL A 93 17.77 -7.69 2.15
C VAL A 93 19.23 -7.94 1.81
N SER A 94 19.82 -7.14 0.93
CA SER A 94 21.24 -7.25 0.55
C SER A 94 21.93 -5.89 0.43
N PHE A 95 23.27 -5.90 0.45
CA PHE A 95 24.11 -4.70 0.39
C PHE A 95 24.86 -4.65 -0.94
N GLU A 96 24.33 -3.87 -1.88
CA GLU A 96 24.74 -3.88 -3.28
C GLU A 96 25.49 -2.60 -3.65
N ARG A 97 26.12 -2.59 -4.84
CA ARG A 97 26.77 -1.38 -5.37
C ARG A 97 26.71 -1.31 -6.88
N ALA A 98 26.62 -0.08 -7.38
CA ALA A 98 26.59 0.21 -8.81
C ALA A 98 25.59 -0.70 -9.53
N THR A 99 25.98 -1.36 -10.62
CA THR A 99 25.11 -2.31 -11.32
C THR A 99 25.03 -3.63 -10.56
N HIS A 100 23.81 -4.00 -10.18
CA HIS A 100 23.52 -5.23 -9.45
C HIS A 100 22.13 -5.72 -9.85
N GLY A 101 21.97 -7.03 -10.02
CA GLY A 101 20.72 -7.64 -10.45
C GLY A 101 20.14 -7.04 -11.74
N ARG A 102 18.81 -7.04 -11.84
CA ARG A 102 18.04 -6.41 -12.94
C ARG A 102 17.24 -5.22 -12.43
N CYS A 103 17.86 -4.39 -11.60
CA CYS A 103 17.27 -3.16 -11.06
C CYS A 103 18.13 -1.94 -11.38
N ARG A 104 17.66 -0.77 -10.99
CA ARG A 104 18.35 0.49 -11.25
C ARG A 104 19.71 0.51 -10.53
N PRO A 105 20.83 0.79 -11.22
CA PRO A 105 22.14 0.84 -10.59
C PRO A 105 22.25 1.93 -9.51
N PHE A 106 22.98 1.67 -8.43
CA PHE A 106 23.33 2.73 -7.48
C PHE A 106 24.33 3.73 -8.07
N GLY A 107 24.25 4.99 -7.62
CA GLY A 107 25.18 6.05 -7.99
C GLY A 107 24.86 6.80 -9.30
N ILE A 108 23.80 6.41 -10.02
CA ILE A 108 23.29 7.20 -11.16
C ILE A 108 22.34 8.31 -10.70
N ASP A 109 21.78 8.17 -9.50
CA ASP A 109 20.99 9.17 -8.81
C ASP A 109 21.39 9.24 -7.33
N THR A 110 20.54 9.86 -6.53
CA THR A 110 20.77 10.10 -5.12
C THR A 110 20.21 8.99 -4.22
N ALA A 111 19.60 7.94 -4.78
CA ALA A 111 19.08 6.81 -4.01
C ALA A 111 20.23 6.09 -3.29
N VAL A 112 19.94 5.69 -2.05
CA VAL A 112 20.88 4.98 -1.16
C VAL A 112 20.35 3.62 -0.71
N ALA A 113 19.09 3.37 -1.01
CA ALA A 113 18.43 2.10 -0.89
C ALA A 113 17.27 2.09 -1.89
N HIS A 114 16.78 0.90 -2.21
CA HIS A 114 15.51 0.74 -2.91
C HIS A 114 14.83 -0.58 -2.55
N THR A 115 13.53 -0.62 -2.80
CA THR A 115 12.71 -1.83 -2.65
C THR A 115 12.15 -2.27 -4.00
N GLY A 116 12.25 -3.57 -4.27
CA GLY A 116 11.73 -4.22 -5.47
C GLY A 116 10.20 -4.24 -5.60
N PRO A 117 9.67 -4.96 -6.59
CA PRO A 117 8.22 -5.21 -6.71
C PRO A 117 7.66 -5.86 -5.44
N ILE A 118 6.38 -5.65 -5.17
CA ILE A 118 5.68 -6.24 -4.02
C ILE A 118 5.11 -7.60 -4.42
N GLY A 119 5.27 -8.58 -3.53
CA GLY A 119 4.84 -9.96 -3.75
C GLY A 119 6.03 -10.89 -3.96
N ALA A 120 5.94 -11.80 -4.93
CA ALA A 120 7.01 -12.75 -5.20
C ALA A 120 8.32 -12.03 -5.57
N GLN A 121 9.42 -12.41 -4.91
CA GLN A 121 10.76 -11.83 -5.10
C GLN A 121 10.89 -10.37 -4.65
N THR A 122 10.16 -9.96 -3.60
CA THR A 122 10.39 -8.65 -2.97
C THR A 122 11.82 -8.60 -2.42
N TYR A 123 12.52 -7.49 -2.64
CA TYR A 123 13.87 -7.27 -2.12
C TYR A 123 14.04 -5.86 -1.59
N ILE A 124 14.97 -5.66 -0.66
CA ILE A 124 15.50 -4.37 -0.23
C ILE A 124 17.00 -4.40 -0.54
N HIS A 125 17.49 -3.50 -1.39
CA HIS A 125 18.93 -3.33 -1.58
C HIS A 125 19.38 -2.04 -0.92
N ILE A 126 20.53 -2.10 -0.26
CA ILE A 126 21.19 -0.98 0.40
C ILE A 126 22.50 -0.67 -0.34
N ASP A 127 22.78 0.60 -0.64
CA ASP A 127 24.02 0.99 -1.34
C ASP A 127 25.23 0.90 -0.39
N HIS A 128 26.00 -0.19 -0.48
CA HIS A 128 27.19 -0.37 0.35
C HIS A 128 28.30 0.66 0.04
N GLY A 129 28.19 1.40 -1.07
CA GLY A 129 29.11 2.48 -1.42
C GLY A 129 28.95 3.75 -0.56
N ARG A 130 27.96 3.80 0.35
CA ARG A 130 27.70 4.95 1.23
C ARG A 130 28.33 4.79 2.61
N ALA A 131 28.49 5.92 3.29
CA ALA A 131 28.88 5.94 4.70
C ALA A 131 27.64 5.67 5.55
N TRP A 132 27.59 4.50 6.20
CA TRP A 132 26.48 4.11 7.06
C TRP A 132 26.82 4.37 8.53
N LYS A 133 25.81 4.80 9.29
CA LYS A 133 25.79 4.77 10.76
C LYS A 133 24.63 3.90 11.20
N ARG A 134 24.67 3.46 12.45
CA ARG A 134 23.70 2.50 12.99
C ARG A 134 22.28 3.06 13.03
N ASP A 135 22.11 4.19 13.71
CA ASP A 135 20.82 4.86 13.96
C ASP A 135 21.05 6.37 14.17
N GLY A 136 20.01 7.10 14.53
CA GLY A 136 19.98 8.55 14.60
C GLY A 136 19.47 9.18 13.31
N LEU A 137 19.35 10.50 13.29
CA LEU A 137 19.16 11.22 12.03
C LEU A 137 20.47 11.30 11.24
N ARG A 138 20.30 11.58 9.94
CA ARG A 138 21.39 11.81 9.01
C ARG A 138 22.37 12.85 9.55
N GLU A 139 23.66 12.56 9.45
CA GLU A 139 24.74 13.42 9.95
C GLU A 139 25.83 13.57 8.91
N GLY A 140 25.84 14.70 8.20
CA GLY A 140 26.72 14.92 7.06
C GLY A 140 26.55 13.84 5.98
N GLN A 141 27.60 13.05 5.76
CA GLN A 141 27.58 11.93 4.82
C GLN A 141 27.08 10.61 5.41
N PHE A 142 26.95 10.51 6.74
CA PHE A 142 26.55 9.29 7.43
C PHE A 142 25.04 9.10 7.40
N ILE A 143 24.61 7.97 6.85
CA ILE A 143 23.21 7.60 6.63
C ILE A 143 22.80 6.56 7.67
N PRO A 144 21.72 6.77 8.43
CA PRO A 144 21.27 5.84 9.46
C PRO A 144 20.61 4.60 8.85
N LEU A 145 21.23 3.44 9.05
CA LEU A 145 20.76 2.17 8.52
C LEU A 145 19.38 1.79 9.09
N TYR A 146 19.14 2.06 10.38
CA TYR A 146 17.84 1.82 11.02
C TYR A 146 16.69 2.57 10.34
N GLN A 147 16.84 3.89 10.15
CA GLN A 147 15.83 4.72 9.49
C GLN A 147 15.58 4.25 8.06
N THR A 148 16.64 3.88 7.34
CA THR A 148 16.53 3.33 5.98
C THR A 148 15.79 2.01 5.96
N PHE A 149 16.08 1.06 6.85
CA PHE A 149 15.28 -0.18 6.95
C PHE A 149 13.82 0.09 7.26
N LEU A 150 13.54 1.00 8.19
CA LEU A 150 12.17 1.36 8.55
C LEU A 150 11.40 1.95 7.36
N HIS A 151 12.04 2.82 6.56
CA HIS A 151 11.47 3.38 5.34
C HIS A 151 11.24 2.32 4.26
N GLU A 152 12.25 1.51 3.93
CA GLU A 152 12.13 0.48 2.88
C GLU A 152 11.11 -0.60 3.25
N LEU A 153 10.94 -0.93 4.54
CA LEU A 153 9.86 -1.80 5.00
C LEU A 153 8.47 -1.19 4.73
N GLY A 154 8.31 0.13 4.78
CA GLY A 154 7.08 0.78 4.34
C GLY A 154 6.78 0.49 2.85
N HIS A 155 7.82 0.48 2.01
CA HIS A 155 7.69 0.06 0.62
C HIS A 155 7.34 -1.41 0.44
N VAL A 156 7.95 -2.30 1.22
CA VAL A 156 7.59 -3.73 1.26
C VAL A 156 6.10 -3.90 1.59
N LEU A 157 5.62 -3.10 2.54
CA LEU A 157 4.22 -3.10 2.96
C LEU A 157 3.27 -2.45 1.95
N GLY A 158 3.74 -1.84 0.86
CA GLY A 158 2.83 -1.22 -0.10
C GLY A 158 2.67 0.27 0.00
N LEU A 159 3.41 0.94 0.88
CA LEU A 159 3.48 2.39 0.85
C LEU A 159 4.44 2.84 -0.25
N GLY A 160 4.10 3.92 -0.92
CA GLY A 160 5.00 4.73 -1.71
C GLY A 160 5.48 5.93 -0.88
N HIS A 161 6.11 6.90 -1.54
CA HIS A 161 6.56 8.08 -0.82
C HIS A 161 5.41 8.98 -0.41
N SER A 162 5.61 9.67 0.71
CA SER A 162 4.75 10.73 1.20
C SER A 162 5.28 12.13 0.84
N PRO A 163 4.43 13.08 0.40
CA PRO A 163 4.69 14.50 0.30
C PRO A 163 4.64 15.20 1.67
N ASP A 164 4.17 14.55 2.73
CA ASP A 164 4.26 15.08 4.08
C ASP A 164 5.74 15.09 4.50
N PRO A 165 6.37 16.26 4.69
CA PRO A 165 7.80 16.35 5.00
C PRO A 165 8.14 15.79 6.39
N ALA A 166 7.15 15.62 7.27
CA ALA A 166 7.36 15.00 8.56
C ALA A 166 7.38 13.46 8.47
N ALA A 167 6.78 12.88 7.41
CA ALA A 167 6.64 11.44 7.27
C ALA A 167 7.98 10.71 7.19
N LEU A 168 8.00 9.49 7.75
CA LEU A 168 9.08 8.55 7.52
C LEU A 168 9.19 8.18 6.04
N MET A 169 8.08 7.97 5.35
CA MET A 169 8.09 7.67 3.91
C MET A 169 8.28 8.92 3.04
N SER A 170 8.56 10.08 3.60
CA SER A 170 9.05 11.20 2.79
C SER A 170 10.38 10.82 2.16
N THR A 171 10.73 11.46 1.04
CA THR A 171 11.96 11.15 0.32
C THR A 171 13.24 11.55 1.04
N ASN A 172 13.14 12.38 2.07
CA ASN A 172 14.26 12.79 2.92
C ASN A 172 13.79 12.89 4.37
N PRO A 173 13.53 11.75 5.03
CA PRO A 173 12.86 11.74 6.32
C PRO A 173 13.72 12.37 7.41
N GLN A 174 13.09 13.25 8.19
CA GLN A 174 13.69 13.90 9.37
C GLN A 174 13.20 13.28 10.68
N THR A 175 12.77 12.02 10.64
CA THR A 175 12.24 11.24 11.76
C THR A 175 12.77 9.80 11.72
N GLU A 176 12.87 9.16 12.87
CA GLU A 176 13.17 7.73 13.00
C GLU A 176 11.98 6.94 13.54
N ARG A 177 10.78 7.48 13.34
CA ARG A 177 9.52 6.91 13.86
C ARG A 177 8.51 6.83 12.74
N VAL A 178 7.62 5.85 12.82
CA VAL A 178 6.43 5.79 11.96
C VAL A 178 5.48 6.92 12.39
N GLU A 179 5.34 7.95 11.55
CA GLU A 179 4.54 9.12 11.89
C GLU A 179 3.06 8.87 11.68
N ARG A 180 2.23 9.89 11.95
CA ARG A 180 0.77 9.79 11.78
C ARG A 180 0.41 9.40 10.35
N SER A 181 0.95 10.12 9.37
CA SER A 181 0.58 9.92 7.97
C SER A 181 1.03 8.53 7.47
N ASP A 182 2.16 8.02 7.98
CA ASP A 182 2.66 6.67 7.66
C ASP A 182 1.73 5.60 8.23
N ARG A 183 1.30 5.78 9.49
CA ARG A 183 0.32 4.90 10.17
C ARG A 183 -1.01 4.88 9.44
N ASP A 184 -1.51 6.04 9.06
CA ASP A 184 -2.79 6.15 8.35
C ASP A 184 -2.66 5.46 6.97
N GLY A 185 -1.54 5.66 6.27
CA GLY A 185 -1.22 4.99 5.02
C GLY A 185 -1.25 3.46 5.13
N VAL A 186 -0.49 2.88 6.06
CA VAL A 186 -0.42 1.41 6.18
C VAL A 186 -1.75 0.81 6.64
N ARG A 187 -2.54 1.56 7.41
CA ARG A 187 -3.89 1.15 7.83
C ARG A 187 -4.88 1.17 6.69
N THR A 188 -4.71 2.00 5.67
CA THR A 188 -5.53 1.86 4.44
C THR A 188 -5.30 0.54 3.73
N LEU A 189 -4.14 -0.11 3.92
CA LEU A 189 -3.81 -1.38 3.30
C LEU A 189 -4.18 -2.58 4.18
N TYR A 190 -3.90 -2.52 5.48
CA TYR A 190 -4.03 -3.68 6.37
C TYR A 190 -4.97 -3.46 7.56
N GLY A 191 -5.50 -2.25 7.72
CA GLY A 191 -6.24 -1.86 8.91
C GLY A 191 -5.36 -1.59 10.13
N GLY A 192 -5.99 -1.14 11.23
CA GLY A 192 -5.33 -0.80 12.49
C GLY A 192 -5.36 -1.91 13.55
N GLY A 193 -5.97 -3.06 13.26
CA GLY A 193 -6.08 -4.20 14.19
C GLY A 193 -6.91 -3.94 15.46
N ARG A 194 -7.50 -2.75 15.61
CA ARG A 194 -8.36 -2.37 16.74
C ARG A 194 -9.62 -1.69 16.20
N PRO A 195 -10.81 -2.06 16.69
CA PRO A 195 -12.06 -1.44 16.27
C PRO A 195 -12.16 0.01 16.77
N GLY A 196 -12.63 0.88 15.89
CA GLY A 196 -13.03 2.27 16.10
C GLY A 196 -14.49 2.51 15.69
N PRO A 197 -15.08 3.63 16.15
CA PRO A 197 -16.52 3.92 16.05
C PRO A 197 -17.03 4.26 14.64
N ASN A 198 -16.19 4.15 13.61
CA ASN A 198 -16.56 4.39 12.22
C ASN A 198 -15.96 3.32 11.30
N ASP A 199 -15.41 2.24 11.85
CA ASP A 199 -14.67 1.26 11.08
C ASP A 199 -15.61 0.31 10.35
N TYR A 200 -15.24 -0.05 9.11
CA TYR A 200 -15.74 -1.28 8.51
C TYR A 200 -15.10 -2.44 9.25
N ARG A 201 -15.93 -3.25 9.90
CA ARG A 201 -15.49 -4.53 10.44
C ARG A 201 -16.00 -5.63 9.53
N VAL A 202 -15.06 -6.29 8.88
CA VAL A 202 -15.32 -7.52 8.14
C VAL A 202 -15.27 -8.67 9.14
N ARG A 203 -16.40 -9.30 9.45
CA ARG A 203 -16.46 -10.45 10.37
C ARG A 203 -16.90 -11.68 9.60
N PRO A 204 -15.96 -12.43 9.01
CA PRO A 204 -16.32 -13.73 8.46
C PRO A 204 -16.90 -14.61 9.56
N ASP A 205 -17.90 -15.41 9.20
CA ASP A 205 -18.48 -16.42 10.09
C ASP A 205 -17.51 -17.60 10.36
N ASP A 206 -16.41 -17.68 9.59
CA ASP A 206 -15.28 -18.59 9.81
C ASP A 206 -14.29 -18.01 10.84
N PRO A 207 -13.97 -18.70 11.96
CA PRO A 207 -12.91 -18.29 12.88
C PRO A 207 -11.50 -18.22 12.27
N GLU A 208 -11.25 -18.82 11.10
CA GLU A 208 -10.02 -18.64 10.32
C GLU A 208 -10.06 -17.44 9.35
N GLY A 209 -11.20 -16.78 9.23
CA GLY A 209 -11.36 -15.57 8.42
C GLY A 209 -10.67 -14.34 9.03
N ALA A 210 -10.43 -13.28 8.25
CA ALA A 210 -9.72 -12.10 8.76
C ALA A 210 -10.67 -10.96 9.13
N VAL A 211 -10.34 -10.26 10.23
CA VAL A 211 -11.01 -9.01 10.58
C VAL A 211 -10.16 -7.81 10.21
N LEU A 212 -10.61 -7.06 9.20
CA LEU A 212 -10.04 -5.77 8.87
C LEU A 212 -10.71 -4.72 9.76
N TYR A 213 -9.94 -4.08 10.64
CA TYR A 213 -10.39 -2.98 11.48
C TYR A 213 -9.73 -1.67 11.04
N GLY A 214 -10.34 -0.52 11.26
CA GLY A 214 -9.66 0.77 11.10
C GLY A 214 -9.42 1.19 9.65
N LEU A 215 -10.19 0.65 8.71
CA LEU A 215 -10.05 0.96 7.28
C LEU A 215 -10.66 2.33 6.91
N ARG A 216 -11.66 2.81 7.66
CA ARG A 216 -12.34 4.07 7.38
C ARG A 216 -11.81 5.17 8.28
N VAL A 217 -11.25 6.21 7.66
CA VAL A 217 -10.93 7.46 8.36
C VAL A 217 -12.14 8.39 8.25
N GLU A 218 -12.69 8.79 9.40
CA GLU A 218 -13.87 9.65 9.48
C GLU A 218 -13.67 10.97 8.71
N GLY A 219 -14.68 11.37 7.95
CA GLY A 219 -14.68 12.61 7.16
C GLY A 219 -13.83 12.56 5.89
N THR A 220 -13.08 11.48 5.65
CA THR A 220 -12.24 11.35 4.44
C THR A 220 -12.57 10.13 3.59
N THR A 221 -13.03 9.05 4.22
CA THR A 221 -13.23 7.76 3.55
C THR A 221 -14.68 7.31 3.71
N GLU A 222 -15.27 6.89 2.61
CA GLU A 222 -16.54 6.19 2.52
C GLU A 222 -16.30 4.79 1.95
N GLY A 223 -17.32 3.94 1.99
CA GLY A 223 -17.19 2.59 1.48
C GLY A 223 -18.52 1.87 1.32
N GLY A 224 -18.45 0.70 0.73
CA GLY A 224 -19.59 -0.17 0.48
C GLY A 224 -19.15 -1.54 -0.02
N PHE A 225 -20.11 -2.45 -0.08
CA PHE A 225 -19.90 -3.81 -0.57
C PHE A 225 -20.57 -4.00 -1.92
N PHE A 226 -19.85 -4.60 -2.86
CA PHE A 226 -20.34 -4.86 -4.20
C PHE A 226 -19.50 -5.95 -4.86
N ASP A 227 -20.14 -7.03 -5.29
CA ASP A 227 -19.59 -8.01 -6.23
C ASP A 227 -19.18 -7.30 -7.54
N THR A 228 -17.89 -7.01 -7.68
CA THR A 228 -17.28 -6.29 -8.81
C THR A 228 -16.88 -7.22 -9.94
N ASP A 229 -16.55 -8.48 -9.67
CA ASP A 229 -15.98 -9.39 -10.67
C ASP A 229 -16.90 -10.56 -11.08
N GLY A 230 -17.99 -10.75 -10.34
CA GLY A 230 -19.06 -11.67 -10.65
C GLY A 230 -18.88 -13.09 -10.15
N ASP A 231 -17.98 -13.29 -9.20
CA ASP A 231 -17.73 -14.61 -8.60
C ASP A 231 -18.72 -14.99 -7.49
N GLY A 232 -19.56 -14.02 -7.07
CA GLY A 232 -20.59 -14.19 -6.06
C GLY A 232 -20.15 -13.80 -4.65
N THR A 233 -18.91 -13.32 -4.47
CA THR A 233 -18.44 -12.69 -3.23
C THR A 233 -18.48 -11.17 -3.40
N ASP A 234 -18.94 -10.44 -2.38
CA ASP A 234 -18.93 -8.98 -2.40
C ASP A 234 -17.52 -8.46 -2.06
N GLU A 235 -16.99 -7.56 -2.89
CA GLU A 235 -15.78 -6.81 -2.52
C GLU A 235 -16.11 -5.65 -1.58
N LEU A 236 -15.23 -5.42 -0.61
CA LEU A 236 -15.21 -4.15 0.12
C LEU A 236 -14.56 -3.08 -0.76
N LEU A 237 -15.35 -2.10 -1.18
CA LEU A 237 -14.89 -0.92 -1.86
C LEU A 237 -14.73 0.22 -0.86
N LEU A 238 -13.54 0.80 -0.79
CA LEU A 238 -13.27 2.03 -0.05
C LEU A 238 -12.93 3.14 -1.00
N TRP A 239 -13.57 4.28 -0.82
CA TRP A 239 -13.27 5.46 -1.61
C TRP A 239 -13.13 6.73 -0.79
N ARG A 240 -12.22 7.60 -1.23
CA ARG A 240 -12.00 8.89 -0.57
C ARG A 240 -12.85 10.01 -1.13
N MET A 241 -13.36 10.85 -0.22
CA MET A 241 -14.27 11.96 -0.52
C MET A 241 -13.67 13.35 -0.19
N ASP A 242 -12.49 13.43 0.42
CA ASP A 242 -11.93 14.67 0.95
C ASP A 242 -11.08 15.49 -0.04
N ALA A 243 -10.94 15.03 -1.29
CA ALA A 243 -10.26 15.76 -2.37
C ALA A 243 -11.12 15.78 -3.64
N PRO A 244 -11.62 16.95 -4.10
CA PRO A 244 -12.39 17.07 -5.33
C PRO A 244 -11.60 16.59 -6.56
N GLY A 245 -12.21 15.78 -7.43
CA GLY A 245 -11.63 15.32 -8.70
C GLY A 245 -10.47 14.31 -8.63
N PHE A 246 -10.05 13.89 -7.43
CA PHE A 246 -8.90 12.98 -7.22
C PHE A 246 -9.18 11.88 -6.20
N GLY A 247 -10.45 11.47 -6.06
CA GLY A 247 -10.77 10.40 -5.14
C GLY A 247 -10.00 9.11 -5.50
N GLN A 248 -9.74 8.33 -4.46
CA GLN A 248 -9.00 7.08 -4.51
C GLN A 248 -9.98 5.94 -4.31
N LEU A 249 -9.97 4.92 -5.16
CA LEU A 249 -10.75 3.68 -4.97
C LEU A 249 -9.80 2.52 -4.65
N VAL A 250 -10.07 1.82 -3.56
CA VAL A 250 -9.40 0.57 -3.18
C VAL A 250 -10.47 -0.51 -3.04
N ALA A 251 -10.23 -1.68 -3.60
CA ALA A 251 -11.12 -2.82 -3.52
C ALA A 251 -10.43 -3.97 -2.80
N PHE A 252 -11.09 -4.56 -1.80
CA PHE A 252 -10.63 -5.74 -1.07
C PHE A 252 -11.49 -6.92 -1.48
N PHE A 253 -10.82 -7.96 -1.95
CA PHE A 253 -11.41 -9.22 -2.41
C PHE A 253 -11.22 -10.26 -1.32
N PHE A 254 -12.20 -11.15 -1.19
CA PHE A 254 -12.21 -12.18 -0.16
C PHE A 254 -12.34 -13.56 -0.82
N ASP A 255 -11.85 -14.60 -0.15
CA ASP A 255 -12.17 -15.97 -0.54
C ASP A 255 -13.49 -16.42 0.10
N ARG A 256 -13.97 -17.61 -0.25
CA ARG A 256 -15.20 -18.21 0.32
C ARG A 256 -15.11 -18.61 1.80
N ARG A 257 -14.06 -18.19 2.50
CA ARG A 257 -13.95 -18.25 3.96
C ARG A 257 -13.88 -16.84 4.57
N GLY A 258 -14.14 -15.81 3.76
CA GLY A 258 -14.00 -14.39 4.09
C GLY A 258 -12.57 -13.99 4.49
N ARG A 259 -11.55 -14.66 3.95
CA ARG A 259 -10.14 -14.26 4.12
C ARG A 259 -9.75 -13.29 2.99
N PRO A 260 -9.03 -12.19 3.28
CA PRO A 260 -8.52 -11.29 2.26
C PRO A 260 -7.70 -12.07 1.24
N LEU A 261 -8.18 -12.09 0.01
CA LEU A 261 -7.54 -12.78 -1.10
C LEU A 261 -6.56 -11.85 -1.81
N ARG A 262 -7.02 -10.65 -2.14
CA ARG A 262 -6.22 -9.64 -2.83
C ARG A 262 -6.81 -8.25 -2.61
N THR A 263 -6.03 -7.24 -2.97
CA THR A 263 -6.52 -5.86 -3.06
C THR A 263 -6.22 -5.32 -4.44
N THR A 264 -7.15 -4.58 -5.02
CA THR A 264 -6.85 -3.77 -6.22
C THR A 264 -6.90 -2.29 -5.91
N GLY A 265 -6.11 -1.55 -6.68
CA GLY A 265 -5.88 -0.14 -6.44
C GLY A 265 -4.69 0.12 -5.50
N PRO A 266 -4.53 1.37 -5.07
CA PRO A 266 -5.46 2.48 -5.27
C PRO A 266 -5.56 2.93 -6.72
N ARG A 267 -6.79 3.14 -7.17
CA ARG A 267 -7.08 3.71 -8.48
C ARG A 267 -7.54 5.15 -8.30
N PHE A 268 -6.86 6.08 -8.96
CA PHE A 268 -7.12 7.51 -8.87
C PHE A 268 -8.02 7.97 -10.01
N GLY A 269 -8.91 8.93 -9.73
CA GLY A 269 -9.76 9.54 -10.75
C GLY A 269 -10.96 8.70 -11.18
N PHE A 270 -11.27 7.64 -10.42
CA PHE A 270 -12.47 6.80 -10.60
C PHE A 270 -13.64 7.22 -9.70
N VAL A 271 -13.37 8.08 -8.72
CA VAL A 271 -14.33 8.55 -7.71
C VAL A 271 -14.09 10.04 -7.43
N ASP A 272 -15.13 10.75 -7.04
CA ASP A 272 -15.10 12.19 -6.78
C ASP A 272 -15.93 12.50 -5.54
N GLY A 273 -15.33 13.21 -4.58
CA GLY A 273 -16.00 13.62 -3.34
C GLY A 273 -17.25 14.46 -3.52
N THR A 274 -17.44 15.05 -4.70
CA THR A 274 -18.59 15.89 -5.03
C THR A 274 -19.75 15.13 -5.67
N ALA A 275 -19.55 13.85 -6.06
CA ALA A 275 -20.55 13.03 -6.71
C ALA A 275 -21.18 12.02 -5.75
N GLU A 276 -22.46 11.71 -5.97
CA GLU A 276 -23.11 10.54 -5.39
C GLU A 276 -22.58 9.28 -6.09
N ILE A 277 -22.20 8.28 -5.29
CA ILE A 277 -21.67 7.02 -5.80
C ILE A 277 -22.74 5.94 -5.71
N SER A 278 -22.95 5.24 -6.82
CA SER A 278 -23.90 4.13 -6.92
C SER A 278 -23.32 2.98 -7.72
N PHE A 279 -23.86 1.78 -7.48
CA PHE A 279 -23.47 0.57 -8.19
C PHE A 279 -24.66 -0.01 -8.94
N ALA A 280 -24.41 -0.69 -10.06
CA ALA A 280 -25.47 -1.32 -10.83
C ALA A 280 -24.99 -2.63 -11.46
N VAL A 281 -25.92 -3.58 -11.56
CA VAL A 281 -25.76 -4.80 -12.36
C VAL A 281 -26.84 -4.78 -13.43
N THR A 282 -26.46 -5.01 -14.68
CA THR A 282 -27.40 -5.10 -15.82
C THR A 282 -27.98 -6.52 -15.95
N ASP A 283 -28.99 -6.68 -16.80
CA ASP A 283 -29.55 -8.00 -17.12
C ASP A 283 -28.50 -8.90 -17.81
N GLU A 284 -27.56 -8.29 -18.54
CA GLU A 284 -26.38 -8.93 -19.14
C GLU A 284 -25.27 -9.25 -18.12
N LYS A 285 -25.50 -8.97 -16.84
CA LYS A 285 -24.55 -9.15 -15.72
C LYS A 285 -23.32 -8.25 -15.82
N GLU A 286 -23.39 -7.12 -16.51
CA GLU A 286 -22.33 -6.12 -16.47
C GLU A 286 -22.43 -5.32 -15.17
N ARG A 287 -21.28 -5.00 -14.59
CA ARG A 287 -21.16 -4.36 -13.27
C ARG A 287 -20.61 -2.96 -13.43
N PHE A 288 -21.29 -1.99 -12.81
CA PHE A 288 -20.97 -0.58 -12.98
C PHE A 288 -20.76 0.13 -11.65
N LEU A 289 -19.74 0.99 -11.62
CA LEU A 289 -19.59 2.12 -10.70
C LEU A 289 -20.11 3.37 -11.42
N ILE A 290 -21.05 4.09 -10.81
CA ILE A 290 -21.66 5.28 -11.40
C ILE A 290 -21.55 6.47 -10.45
N LEU A 291 -20.93 7.54 -10.95
CA LEU A 291 -20.85 8.85 -10.31
C LEU A 291 -21.97 9.74 -10.83
N THR A 292 -22.82 10.24 -9.93
CA THR A 292 -23.89 11.19 -10.26
C THR A 292 -23.57 12.55 -9.62
N TYR A 293 -23.31 13.56 -10.44
CA TYR A 293 -23.00 14.90 -9.98
C TYR A 293 -24.26 15.71 -9.65
N PRO A 294 -24.17 16.76 -8.81
CA PRO A 294 -25.33 17.58 -8.43
C PRO A 294 -26.08 18.23 -9.60
N ASN A 295 -25.43 18.41 -10.74
CA ASN A 295 -26.03 18.92 -11.97
C ASN A 295 -26.76 17.84 -12.81
N GLY A 296 -26.86 16.61 -12.31
CA GLY A 296 -27.45 15.45 -13.00
C GLY A 296 -26.53 14.80 -14.04
N HIS A 297 -25.31 15.29 -14.23
CA HIS A 297 -24.31 14.65 -15.09
C HIS A 297 -23.88 13.32 -14.47
N ARG A 298 -23.74 12.28 -15.30
CA ARG A 298 -23.36 10.94 -14.85
C ARG A 298 -22.13 10.46 -15.60
N ILE A 299 -21.19 9.87 -14.86
CA ILE A 299 -20.02 9.17 -15.40
C ILE A 299 -20.09 7.73 -14.90
N GLY A 300 -19.80 6.76 -15.77
CA GLY A 300 -19.80 5.35 -15.40
C GLY A 300 -18.49 4.66 -15.75
N TYR A 301 -18.18 3.67 -14.93
CA TYR A 301 -17.07 2.76 -15.12
C TYR A 301 -17.61 1.34 -15.07
N VAL A 302 -17.18 0.50 -16.01
CA VAL A 302 -17.53 -0.91 -16.04
C VAL A 302 -16.40 -1.72 -15.42
N PHE A 303 -16.74 -2.67 -14.55
CA PHE A 303 -15.78 -3.61 -13.97
C PHE A 303 -15.55 -4.79 -14.91
N ASP A 304 -14.29 -5.20 -15.05
CA ASP A 304 -13.93 -6.44 -15.72
C ASP A 304 -14.05 -7.66 -14.79
N GLY A 305 -13.80 -8.86 -15.31
CA GLY A 305 -13.83 -10.11 -14.53
C GLY A 305 -12.70 -10.25 -13.51
N GLN A 306 -11.93 -9.20 -13.23
CA GLN A 306 -10.99 -9.11 -12.12
C GLN A 306 -11.37 -7.97 -11.15
N GLY A 307 -12.53 -7.36 -11.35
CA GLY A 307 -13.03 -6.25 -10.53
C GLY A 307 -12.29 -4.95 -10.78
N ALA A 308 -11.60 -4.82 -11.92
CA ALA A 308 -10.92 -3.59 -12.30
C ALA A 308 -11.89 -2.66 -13.08
N PRO A 309 -12.12 -1.42 -12.62
CA PRO A 309 -12.96 -0.48 -13.34
C PRO A 309 -12.22 0.10 -14.56
N SER A 310 -12.97 0.29 -15.64
CA SER A 310 -12.53 0.97 -16.86
C SER A 310 -13.58 1.99 -17.32
N SER A 311 -13.16 3.06 -17.99
CA SER A 311 -14.08 4.10 -18.46
C SER A 311 -15.10 3.52 -19.43
N PHE A 312 -16.38 3.80 -19.21
CA PHE A 312 -17.45 3.35 -20.10
C PHE A 312 -18.02 4.51 -20.91
N THR A 313 -18.23 4.27 -22.21
CA THR A 313 -18.87 5.22 -23.13
C THR A 313 -20.13 4.57 -23.70
N GLY A 314 -21.28 4.90 -23.15
CA GLY A 314 -22.57 4.34 -23.53
C GLY A 314 -23.70 4.83 -22.64
N GLU A 315 -24.91 4.29 -22.84
CA GLU A 315 -26.04 4.58 -21.96
C GLU A 315 -25.82 3.87 -20.62
N LEU A 316 -25.78 4.63 -19.53
CA LEU A 316 -25.57 4.08 -18.20
C LEU A 316 -26.87 3.47 -17.68
N PRO A 317 -26.82 2.27 -17.07
CA PRO A 317 -28.02 1.66 -16.52
C PRO A 317 -28.65 2.56 -15.46
N ALA A 318 -29.95 2.40 -15.23
CA ALA A 318 -30.57 3.01 -14.07
C ALA A 318 -29.82 2.53 -12.81
N PRO A 319 -29.52 3.43 -11.86
CA PRO A 319 -28.89 3.02 -10.61
C PRO A 319 -29.87 2.11 -9.86
N ASN A 320 -29.66 0.79 -9.93
CA ASN A 320 -30.50 -0.20 -9.26
C ASN A 320 -30.11 -0.37 -7.78
N ARG A 321 -28.86 -0.04 -7.41
CA ARG A 321 -28.40 0.09 -6.02
C ARG A 321 -27.94 1.53 -5.75
N THR A 322 -28.80 2.33 -5.14
CA THR A 322 -28.41 3.56 -4.46
C THR A 322 -27.61 3.18 -3.20
N SER A 323 -26.28 3.15 -3.29
CA SER A 323 -25.43 2.89 -2.13
C SER A 323 -25.17 4.18 -1.36
N HIS A 324 -26.17 4.61 -0.61
CA HIS A 324 -25.90 5.22 0.68
C HIS A 324 -26.66 4.39 1.72
N ARG A 325 -25.93 3.59 2.51
CA ARG A 325 -26.38 2.94 3.76
C ARG A 325 -27.04 1.56 3.71
N ARG A 326 -26.77 0.70 2.73
CA ARG A 326 -26.78 -0.74 3.05
C ARG A 326 -25.35 -1.20 3.18
N LEU A 327 -24.96 -1.25 4.45
CA LEU A 327 -23.70 -1.70 4.99
C LEU A 327 -23.87 -3.19 5.31
N GLU A 328 -24.44 -3.92 4.34
CA GLU A 328 -24.69 -5.35 4.38
C GLU A 328 -23.94 -5.91 3.17
N GLY A 329 -23.08 -6.92 3.35
CA GLY A 329 -22.22 -7.45 2.29
C GLY A 329 -21.93 -8.93 2.53
N ASP A 330 -22.13 -9.73 1.47
CA ASP A 330 -21.94 -11.18 1.44
C ASP A 330 -20.52 -11.51 1.00
N LEU A 331 -19.61 -11.62 1.96
CA LEU A 331 -18.16 -11.68 1.70
C LEU A 331 -17.67 -13.07 1.31
N ASP A 332 -18.43 -14.12 1.62
CA ASP A 332 -18.08 -15.50 1.30
C ASP A 332 -19.02 -16.16 0.28
N GLY A 333 -20.06 -15.44 -0.15
CA GLY A 333 -20.99 -15.81 -1.22
C GLY A 333 -22.05 -16.81 -0.77
N ASP A 334 -22.42 -16.77 0.51
CA ASP A 334 -23.37 -17.71 1.12
C ASP A 334 -24.75 -17.11 1.43
N ASP A 335 -25.01 -15.92 0.88
CA ASP A 335 -26.22 -15.12 1.04
C ASP A 335 -26.47 -14.63 2.49
N ARG A 336 -25.43 -14.61 3.35
CA ARG A 336 -25.45 -13.95 4.66
C ARG A 336 -24.71 -12.62 4.62
N ASP A 337 -24.84 -11.86 5.71
CA ASP A 337 -24.20 -10.56 5.86
C ASP A 337 -23.09 -10.66 6.92
N GLU A 338 -21.84 -10.55 6.47
CA GLU A 338 -20.63 -10.60 7.30
C GLU A 338 -20.13 -9.20 7.67
N SER A 339 -20.81 -8.16 7.18
CA SER A 339 -20.41 -6.78 7.40
C SER A 339 -21.04 -6.22 8.66
N VAL A 340 -20.21 -5.62 9.53
CA VAL A 340 -20.70 -4.93 10.73
C VAL A 340 -20.15 -3.51 10.73
N LEU A 341 -21.03 -2.53 10.55
CA LEU A 341 -20.72 -1.14 10.85
C LEU A 341 -20.96 -0.89 12.35
N HIS A 342 -19.98 -0.29 13.01
CA HIS A 342 -20.08 0.13 14.42
C HIS A 342 -20.47 1.60 14.55
#